data_AF-A0A5C5RFW5-F1
#
_entry.id   AF-A0A5C5RFW5-F1
#
_cell.length_a   1.000
_cell.length_b   1.000
_cell.length_c   1.000
_cell.angle_alpha   90.00
_cell.angle_beta   90.00
_cell.angle_gamma   90.00
#
_symmetry.space_group_name_H-M   'P 1'
#
loop_
_entity.id
_entity.type
_entity.pdbx_description
1 polymer ?
#
loop_
_entity_poly.entity_id
_entity_poly.type
_entity_poly.pdbx_seq_one_letter_code
_entity_poly.pdbx_strand_id
1 'polypeptide(L)'
;MTATPPPPPPAEPRRAATGGTAQDFGVALRDLLAAAGGPTLTATAAAANAAGRDRVSVQKLSNWCSGRHLPDQFDTIAPVLLWLTVRARDNGKTAPGSRSPVALRTIRDWYRQFIAARHSSTTAAPLDLQARIDAAEYLLAHPDPDTALTIAATAGTAQDGASAGEELTTAILQLTGIDPATNAAVATDVPTSALPADAADLLSAAGLTTTESATSEPSSNGLMRWVDPKLPVLWGRAAPLIEQYRPALAARTALLADAARWKAAPNPQSLYTWQQLTVCGRHLHTLPIGAIAAPEQAQPYRFGGGATAQHIPSPALPFWNASHAAAQRQLTAHRLIMATVIGLIVIAVIAGGIAGMLTS
;
A
#
# COMPACT_ATOMS: atom_id res chain seq x y z
N MET A 1 -54.16 12.85 -50.11
CA MET A 1 -53.24 11.76 -49.72
C MET A 1 -52.12 12.39 -48.90
N THR A 2 -52.31 12.46 -47.58
CA THR A 2 -51.37 13.09 -46.64
C THR A 2 -50.77 11.96 -45.80
N ALA A 3 -49.47 11.71 -45.99
CA ALA A 3 -48.75 10.63 -45.32
C ALA A 3 -48.49 11.00 -43.86
N THR A 4 -48.98 10.16 -42.95
CA THR A 4 -48.73 10.23 -41.51
C THR A 4 -47.27 9.86 -41.22
N PRO A 5 -46.50 10.67 -40.47
CA PRO A 5 -45.14 10.32 -40.10
C PRO A 5 -45.13 9.14 -39.09
N PRO A 6 -44.12 8.26 -39.15
CA PRO A 6 -44.03 7.09 -38.28
C PRO A 6 -43.80 7.48 -36.80
N PRO A 7 -44.30 6.69 -35.84
CA PRO A 7 -44.14 6.95 -34.42
C PRO A 7 -42.67 6.83 -33.97
N PRO A 8 -42.23 7.61 -32.97
CA PRO A 8 -40.88 7.53 -32.44
C PRO A 8 -40.63 6.15 -31.79
N PRO A 9 -39.39 5.62 -31.86
CA PRO A 9 -39.05 4.34 -31.26
C PRO A 9 -39.20 4.39 -29.73
N PRO A 10 -39.58 3.27 -29.08
CA PRO A 10 -39.71 3.21 -27.63
C PRO A 10 -38.37 3.49 -26.96
N ALA A 11 -38.39 4.35 -25.94
CA ALA A 11 -37.21 4.68 -25.14
C ALA A 11 -36.58 3.40 -24.57
N GLU A 12 -35.33 3.13 -24.97
CA GLU A 12 -34.53 2.08 -24.35
C GLU A 12 -34.36 2.38 -22.85
N PRO A 13 -34.48 1.36 -21.96
CA PRO A 13 -34.19 1.55 -20.55
C PRO A 13 -32.71 1.91 -20.41
N ARG A 14 -32.43 3.16 -20.03
CA ARG A 14 -31.12 3.61 -19.55
C ARG A 14 -30.63 2.58 -18.53
N ARG A 15 -29.61 1.81 -18.89
CA ARG A 15 -28.78 1.09 -17.92
C ARG A 15 -28.24 2.14 -16.94
N ALA A 16 -28.74 2.07 -15.71
CA ALA A 16 -28.30 2.91 -14.62
C ALA A 16 -26.80 2.69 -14.39
N ALA A 17 -26.02 3.75 -14.57
CA ALA A 17 -24.69 3.86 -13.97
C ALA A 17 -24.88 3.71 -12.45
N THR A 18 -24.49 2.56 -11.90
CA THR A 18 -24.79 2.21 -10.51
C THR A 18 -23.52 2.29 -9.68
N GLY A 19 -23.59 3.03 -8.57
CA GLY A 19 -22.75 2.80 -7.40
C GLY A 19 -21.98 4.03 -6.92
N GLY A 20 -22.62 4.87 -6.11
CA GLY A 20 -21.88 5.91 -5.37
C GLY A 20 -22.72 6.87 -4.53
N THR A 21 -24.04 6.72 -4.43
CA THR A 21 -24.88 7.75 -3.79
C THR A 21 -25.20 7.43 -2.32
N ALA A 22 -25.50 8.45 -1.52
CA ALA A 22 -26.08 8.27 -0.17
C ALA A 22 -27.36 7.42 -0.18
N GLN A 23 -28.09 7.43 -1.29
CA GLN A 23 -29.23 6.56 -1.52
C GLN A 23 -28.83 5.08 -1.57
N ASP A 24 -27.73 4.75 -2.26
CA ASP A 24 -27.21 3.38 -2.35
C ASP A 24 -26.77 2.84 -0.99
N PHE A 25 -26.16 3.71 -0.17
CA PHE A 25 -25.82 3.37 1.22
C PHE A 25 -27.07 3.10 2.05
N GLY A 26 -28.10 3.95 1.94
CA GLY A 26 -29.37 3.75 2.63
C GLY A 26 -30.09 2.47 2.21
N VAL A 27 -30.06 2.13 0.91
CA VAL A 27 -30.58 0.85 0.39
C VAL A 27 -29.83 -0.32 1.02
N ALA A 28 -28.51 -0.32 0.95
CA ALA A 28 -27.70 -1.39 1.54
C ALA A 28 -28.00 -1.55 3.04
N LEU A 29 -28.14 -0.44 3.79
CA LEU A 29 -28.39 -0.49 5.23
C LEU A 29 -29.75 -1.12 5.55
N ARG A 30 -30.77 -0.88 4.71
CA ARG A 30 -32.07 -1.54 4.82
C ARG A 30 -31.99 -3.02 4.48
N ASP A 31 -31.21 -3.40 3.48
CA ASP A 31 -30.99 -4.80 3.14
C ASP A 31 -30.31 -5.54 4.29
N LEU A 32 -29.36 -4.89 4.98
CA LEU A 32 -28.72 -5.45 6.17
C LEU A 32 -29.70 -5.59 7.35
N LEU A 33 -30.57 -4.60 7.57
CA LEU A 33 -31.66 -4.70 8.56
C LEU A 33 -32.58 -5.89 8.26
N ALA A 34 -32.95 -6.08 6.99
CA ALA A 34 -33.77 -7.20 6.57
C ALA A 34 -33.05 -8.54 6.83
N ALA A 35 -31.76 -8.64 6.46
CA ALA A 35 -30.93 -9.81 6.73
C ALA A 35 -30.78 -10.10 8.24
N ALA A 36 -30.73 -9.05 9.06
CA ALA A 36 -30.72 -9.12 10.53
C ALA A 36 -32.07 -9.51 11.15
N GLY A 37 -33.04 -9.97 10.35
CA GLY A 37 -34.35 -10.43 10.79
C GLY A 37 -35.33 -9.29 11.05
N GLY A 38 -35.11 -8.13 10.43
CA GLY A 38 -35.98 -6.95 10.53
C GLY A 38 -36.13 -6.40 11.95
N PRO A 39 -35.04 -6.18 12.72
CA PRO A 39 -35.16 -5.58 14.03
C PRO A 39 -35.74 -4.17 13.91
N THR A 40 -36.55 -3.77 14.90
CA THR A 40 -37.10 -2.40 14.93
C THR A 40 -35.95 -1.40 15.08
N LEU A 41 -36.10 -0.21 14.49
CA LEU A 41 -35.08 0.86 14.60
C LEU A 41 -34.80 1.22 16.07
N THR A 42 -35.80 1.09 16.95
CA THR A 42 -35.67 1.27 18.39
C THR A 42 -34.78 0.21 19.03
N ALA A 43 -34.96 -1.07 18.68
CA ALA A 43 -34.11 -2.16 19.16
C ALA A 43 -32.68 -2.02 18.64
N THR A 44 -32.52 -1.67 17.36
CA THR A 44 -31.21 -1.42 16.74
C THR A 44 -30.48 -0.26 17.40
N ALA A 45 -31.16 0.87 17.63
CA ALA A 45 -30.58 2.03 18.31
C ALA A 45 -30.19 1.70 19.77
N ALA A 46 -31.06 0.99 20.50
CA ALA A 46 -30.77 0.57 21.87
C ALA A 46 -29.54 -0.36 21.94
N ALA A 47 -29.44 -1.33 21.03
CA ALA A 47 -28.32 -2.25 20.97
C ALA A 47 -27.01 -1.56 20.57
N ALA A 48 -27.04 -0.66 19.60
CA ALA A 48 -25.87 0.13 19.20
C ALA A 48 -25.40 1.06 20.32
N ASN A 49 -26.33 1.68 21.07
CA ASN A 49 -26.00 2.55 22.21
C ASN A 49 -25.46 1.79 23.43
N ALA A 50 -25.77 0.49 23.55
CA ALA A 50 -25.18 -0.35 24.59
C ALA A 50 -23.70 -0.68 24.30
N ALA A 51 -23.29 -0.63 23.03
CA ALA A 51 -21.94 -0.94 22.57
C ALA A 51 -21.09 0.30 22.19
N GLY A 52 -21.72 1.45 21.95
CA GLY A 52 -21.08 2.66 21.44
C GLY A 52 -20.98 3.80 22.44
N ARG A 53 -20.09 4.77 22.18
CA ARG A 53 -19.94 6.01 22.97
C ARG A 53 -20.97 7.08 22.59
N ASP A 54 -21.34 7.15 21.31
CA ASP A 54 -22.29 8.14 20.79
C ASP A 54 -23.72 7.60 20.78
N ARG A 55 -24.66 8.42 21.26
CA ARG A 55 -26.09 8.08 21.25
C ARG A 55 -26.67 8.23 19.85
N VAL A 56 -26.98 7.09 19.23
CA VAL A 56 -27.75 6.95 18.00
C VAL A 56 -29.24 6.99 18.34
N SER A 57 -29.97 7.97 17.79
CA SER A 57 -31.42 8.06 17.93
C SER A 57 -32.13 7.33 16.79
N VAL A 58 -33.37 6.91 17.02
CA VAL A 58 -34.23 6.28 16.01
C VAL A 58 -34.39 7.18 14.78
N GLN A 59 -34.52 8.49 14.99
CA GLN A 59 -34.64 9.47 13.91
C GLN A 59 -33.37 9.53 13.05
N LYS A 60 -32.18 9.53 13.67
CA LYS A 60 -30.91 9.47 12.94
C LYS A 60 -30.82 8.20 12.09
N LEU A 61 -31.12 7.06 12.69
CA LEU A 61 -31.05 5.77 12.01
C LEU A 61 -32.06 5.67 10.83
N SER A 62 -33.25 6.25 10.98
CA SER A 62 -34.23 6.41 9.91
C SER A 62 -33.73 7.31 8.77
N ASN A 63 -33.10 8.44 9.11
CA ASN A 63 -32.48 9.33 8.12
C ASN A 63 -31.35 8.63 7.34
N TRP A 64 -30.57 7.79 8.02
CA TRP A 64 -29.50 6.99 7.40
C TRP A 64 -30.07 5.93 6.44
N CYS A 65 -31.09 5.18 6.87
CA CYS A 65 -31.77 4.17 6.04
C CYS A 65 -32.47 4.76 4.81
N SER A 66 -32.88 6.03 4.88
CA SER A 66 -33.50 6.72 3.74
C SER A 66 -32.49 7.39 2.81
N GLY A 67 -31.18 7.36 3.14
CA GLY A 67 -30.13 8.03 2.37
C GLY A 67 -30.19 9.56 2.43
N ARG A 68 -31.03 10.13 3.33
CA ARG A 68 -31.35 11.57 3.37
C ARG A 68 -30.26 12.38 4.04
N HIS A 69 -29.74 11.88 5.15
CA HIS A 69 -28.55 12.39 5.82
C HIS A 69 -27.70 11.21 6.23
N LEU A 70 -26.41 11.25 5.95
CA LEU A 70 -25.44 10.32 6.51
C LEU A 70 -24.83 10.92 7.78
N PRO A 71 -24.32 10.11 8.71
CA PRO A 71 -23.58 10.62 9.85
C PRO A 71 -22.31 11.34 9.39
N ASP A 72 -21.85 12.28 10.21
CA ASP A 72 -20.63 13.06 9.94
C ASP A 72 -19.36 12.22 10.11
N GLN A 73 -19.43 11.13 10.86
CA GLN A 73 -18.32 10.21 11.09
C GLN A 73 -18.81 8.77 10.95
N PHE A 74 -17.94 7.90 10.44
CA PHE A 74 -18.27 6.48 10.33
C PHE A 74 -18.46 5.83 11.71
N ASP A 75 -17.70 6.26 12.71
CA ASP A 75 -17.76 5.79 14.10
C ASP A 75 -19.17 5.90 14.70
N THR A 76 -19.95 6.89 14.27
CA THR A 76 -21.33 7.07 14.73
C THR A 76 -22.26 5.93 14.23
N ILE A 77 -21.96 5.32 13.08
CA ILE A 77 -22.77 4.25 12.47
C ILE A 77 -22.13 2.87 12.57
N ALA A 78 -20.82 2.78 12.79
CA ALA A 78 -20.11 1.52 12.83
C ALA A 78 -20.64 0.51 13.88
N PRO A 79 -21.02 0.93 15.11
CA PRO A 79 -21.63 0.02 16.09
C PRO A 79 -22.96 -0.58 15.60
N VAL A 80 -23.75 0.19 14.84
CA VAL A 80 -25.00 -0.28 14.23
C VAL A 80 -24.70 -1.34 13.19
N LEU A 81 -23.74 -1.08 12.31
CA LEU A 81 -23.34 -2.00 11.24
C LEU A 81 -22.81 -3.31 11.82
N LEU A 82 -21.92 -3.24 12.81
CA LEU A 82 -21.35 -4.41 13.47
C LEU A 82 -22.45 -5.27 14.11
N TRP A 83 -23.34 -4.66 14.89
CA TRP A 83 -24.43 -5.37 15.54
C TRP A 83 -25.37 -6.05 14.53
N LEU A 84 -25.74 -5.34 13.46
CA LEU A 84 -26.59 -5.88 12.41
C LEU A 84 -25.93 -7.03 11.64
N THR A 85 -24.63 -6.93 11.34
CA THR A 85 -23.88 -7.99 10.65
C THR A 85 -23.81 -9.26 11.50
N VAL A 86 -23.53 -9.14 12.81
CA VAL A 86 -23.55 -10.29 13.74
C VAL A 86 -24.94 -10.93 13.77
N ARG A 87 -25.98 -10.12 13.94
CA ARG A 87 -27.36 -10.60 14.00
C ARG A 87 -27.84 -11.24 12.70
N ALA A 88 -27.47 -10.68 11.55
CA ALA A 88 -27.79 -11.24 10.23
C ALA A 88 -27.14 -12.61 10.02
N ARG A 89 -25.91 -12.77 10.50
CA ARG A 89 -25.20 -14.05 10.47
C ARG A 89 -25.87 -15.11 11.35
N ASP A 90 -26.28 -14.73 12.56
CA ASP A 90 -26.93 -15.67 13.49
C ASP A 90 -28.30 -16.13 12.95
N ASN A 91 -29.08 -15.21 12.36
CA ASN A 91 -30.33 -15.58 11.70
C ASN A 91 -30.12 -16.51 10.49
N GLY A 92 -29.05 -16.28 9.73
CA GLY A 92 -28.67 -17.13 8.60
C GLY A 92 -28.30 -18.57 9.00
N LYS A 93 -27.74 -18.77 10.20
CA LYS A 93 -27.42 -20.10 10.75
C LYS A 93 -28.67 -20.87 11.22
N THR A 94 -29.72 -20.17 11.62
CA THR A 94 -30.93 -20.77 12.21
C THR A 94 -32.01 -21.17 11.19
N ALA A 95 -31.87 -20.81 9.91
CA ALA A 95 -32.90 -21.03 8.89
C ALA A 95 -32.56 -22.23 7.97
N PRO A 96 -33.11 -23.43 8.20
CA PRO A 96 -32.95 -24.55 7.28
C PRO A 96 -33.68 -24.24 5.95
N GLY A 97 -32.92 -23.93 4.90
CA GLY A 97 -33.43 -23.79 3.52
C GLY A 97 -33.40 -22.40 2.90
N SER A 98 -32.79 -21.39 3.53
CA SER A 98 -32.68 -20.05 2.93
C SER A 98 -31.67 -20.03 1.77
N ARG A 99 -32.18 -20.10 0.54
CA ARG A 99 -31.42 -19.81 -0.69
C ARG A 99 -31.29 -18.30 -0.86
N SER A 100 -30.23 -17.74 -0.28
CA SER A 100 -29.33 -16.75 -0.89
C SER A 100 -28.58 -16.09 0.28
N PRO A 101 -27.27 -16.29 0.44
CA PRO A 101 -26.52 -15.44 1.34
C PRO A 101 -26.56 -14.05 0.71
N VAL A 102 -27.29 -13.10 1.30
CA VAL A 102 -26.89 -11.70 1.16
C VAL A 102 -25.43 -11.71 1.56
N ALA A 103 -24.52 -11.51 0.60
CA ALA A 103 -23.09 -11.49 0.87
C ALA A 103 -22.89 -10.45 1.96
N LEU A 104 -22.65 -10.91 3.20
CA LEU A 104 -22.55 -10.05 4.35
C LEU A 104 -21.35 -9.14 4.07
N ARG A 105 -21.65 -7.86 3.85
CA ARG A 105 -20.63 -6.87 3.58
C ARG A 105 -19.72 -6.77 4.79
N THR A 106 -18.42 -6.84 4.56
CA THR A 106 -17.43 -6.63 5.60
C THR A 106 -17.53 -5.20 6.13
N ILE A 107 -17.00 -4.92 7.33
CA ILE A 107 -16.96 -3.54 7.83
C ILE A 107 -16.15 -2.61 6.90
N ARG A 108 -15.16 -3.18 6.19
CA ARG A 108 -14.36 -2.50 5.17
C ARG A 108 -15.21 -2.12 3.95
N ASP A 109 -16.12 -2.98 3.51
CA ASP A 109 -17.05 -2.69 2.40
C ASP A 109 -18.05 -1.59 2.77
N TRP A 110 -18.54 -1.63 4.01
CA TRP A 110 -19.41 -0.58 4.55
C TRP A 110 -18.72 0.77 4.61
N TYR A 111 -17.48 0.79 5.09
CA TYR A 111 -16.68 2.00 5.15
C TYR A 111 -16.43 2.57 3.74
N ARG A 112 -16.02 1.73 2.79
CA ARG A 112 -15.83 2.13 1.38
C ARG A 112 -17.11 2.76 0.80
N GLN A 113 -18.25 2.14 1.04
CA GLN A 113 -19.53 2.64 0.55
C GLN A 113 -19.94 3.94 1.25
N PHE A 114 -19.70 4.08 2.55
CA PHE A 114 -19.96 5.30 3.32
C PHE A 114 -19.14 6.48 2.78
N ILE A 115 -17.87 6.24 2.49
CA ILE A 115 -16.98 7.23 1.86
C ILE A 115 -17.49 7.56 0.47
N ALA A 116 -17.66 6.60 -0.44
CA ALA A 116 -18.18 6.88 -1.78
C ALA A 116 -19.49 7.70 -1.75
N ALA A 117 -20.39 7.35 -0.82
CA ALA A 117 -21.66 8.04 -0.61
C ALA A 117 -21.53 9.50 -0.13
N ARG A 118 -20.50 9.82 0.69
CA ARG A 118 -20.21 11.21 1.09
C ARG A 118 -19.49 12.01 0.00
N HIS A 119 -18.64 11.36 -0.80
CA HIS A 119 -17.80 12.02 -1.79
C HIS A 119 -18.47 12.24 -3.15
N SER A 120 -19.70 11.75 -3.35
CA SER A 120 -20.53 12.08 -4.54
C SER A 120 -20.98 13.55 -4.60
N SER A 121 -20.60 14.36 -3.62
CA SER A 121 -20.77 15.82 -3.65
C SER A 121 -19.40 16.49 -3.80
N THR A 122 -19.24 17.19 -4.92
CA THR A 122 -18.01 17.81 -5.44
C THR A 122 -17.20 18.64 -4.43
N THR A 123 -15.87 18.58 -4.60
CA THR A 123 -14.77 19.43 -4.06
C THR A 123 -14.10 18.94 -2.77
N ALA A 124 -12.97 18.22 -2.95
CA ALA A 124 -12.07 17.77 -1.89
C ALA A 124 -11.37 18.95 -1.21
N ALA A 125 -11.69 19.17 0.07
CA ALA A 125 -11.09 20.16 0.95
C ALA A 125 -10.22 19.46 2.00
N PRO A 126 -9.28 20.13 2.71
CA PRO A 126 -8.45 19.53 3.76
C PRO A 126 -9.20 18.79 4.89
N LEU A 127 -10.50 19.07 5.09
CA LEU A 127 -11.39 18.30 5.98
C LEU A 127 -11.61 16.85 5.50
N ASP A 128 -11.44 16.59 4.21
CA ASP A 128 -11.50 15.27 3.55
C ASP A 128 -10.29 14.40 3.92
N LEU A 129 -9.09 15.00 4.00
CA LEU A 129 -7.86 14.26 4.26
C LEU A 129 -7.81 13.72 5.70
N GLN A 130 -8.19 14.54 6.68
CA GLN A 130 -8.25 14.10 8.07
C GLN A 130 -9.27 12.96 8.25
N ALA A 131 -10.44 13.05 7.58
CA ALA A 131 -11.46 12.01 7.65
C ALA A 131 -10.98 10.66 7.07
N ARG A 132 -10.14 10.69 6.02
CA ARG A 132 -9.49 9.50 5.46
C ARG A 132 -8.45 8.91 6.40
N ILE A 133 -7.65 9.76 7.06
CA ILE A 133 -6.69 9.34 8.09
C ILE A 133 -7.43 8.70 9.28
N ASP A 134 -8.44 9.39 9.83
CA ASP A 134 -9.23 8.92 10.97
C ASP A 134 -9.86 7.55 10.69
N ALA A 135 -10.24 7.32 9.45
CA ALA A 135 -10.79 6.04 9.07
C ALA A 135 -9.79 4.93 8.80
N ALA A 136 -8.62 5.25 8.25
CA ALA A 136 -7.53 4.30 8.23
C ALA A 136 -7.20 3.86 9.67
N GLU A 137 -7.13 4.81 10.59
CA GLU A 137 -6.98 4.54 12.03
C GLU A 137 -8.11 3.66 12.57
N TYR A 138 -9.36 3.95 12.20
CA TYR A 138 -10.52 3.16 12.61
C TYR A 138 -10.45 1.72 12.11
N LEU A 139 -10.16 1.52 10.81
CA LEU A 139 -10.02 0.19 10.18
C LEU A 139 -8.89 -0.62 10.81
N LEU A 140 -7.82 0.04 11.23
CA LEU A 140 -6.69 -0.59 11.91
C LEU A 140 -6.99 -0.91 13.38
N ALA A 141 -7.81 -0.10 14.04
CA ALA A 141 -8.27 -0.37 15.40
C ALA A 141 -9.36 -1.46 15.47
N HIS A 142 -10.08 -1.68 14.37
CA HIS A 142 -11.19 -2.64 14.28
C HIS A 142 -11.02 -3.55 13.05
N PRO A 143 -9.99 -4.42 13.03
CA PRO A 143 -9.85 -5.42 11.98
C PRO A 143 -11.12 -6.28 11.89
N ASP A 144 -11.44 -6.73 10.68
CA ASP A 144 -12.68 -7.41 10.33
C ASP A 144 -13.07 -8.49 11.37
N PRO A 145 -14.32 -8.55 11.85
CA PRO A 145 -14.76 -9.62 12.74
C PRO A 145 -14.54 -11.03 12.18
N ASP A 146 -14.50 -11.24 10.85
CA ASP A 146 -14.13 -12.54 10.27
C ASP A 146 -12.63 -12.85 10.44
N THR A 147 -11.75 -11.85 10.38
CA THR A 147 -10.33 -12.01 10.74
C THR A 147 -10.18 -12.27 12.24
N ALA A 148 -10.90 -11.53 13.09
CA ALA A 148 -10.91 -11.75 14.54
C ALA A 148 -11.47 -13.13 14.92
N LEU A 149 -12.45 -13.67 14.18
CA LEU A 149 -12.98 -15.02 14.40
C LEU A 149 -12.08 -16.12 13.85
N THR A 150 -11.33 -15.86 12.77
CA THR A 150 -10.29 -16.79 12.30
C THR A 150 -9.19 -16.87 13.36
N ILE A 151 -8.72 -15.72 13.86
CA ILE A 151 -7.76 -15.58 14.95
C ILE A 151 -8.25 -16.22 16.26
N ALA A 152 -9.54 -16.13 16.57
CA ALA A 152 -10.14 -16.73 17.76
C ALA A 152 -10.45 -18.24 17.60
N ALA A 153 -10.73 -18.71 16.39
CA ALA A 153 -10.88 -20.14 16.08
C ALA A 153 -9.52 -20.85 16.04
N THR A 154 -8.45 -20.14 15.67
CA THR A 154 -7.06 -20.50 15.88
C THR A 154 -6.50 -19.84 17.14
N ALA A 155 -7.23 -19.89 18.27
CA ALA A 155 -6.76 -19.40 19.57
C ALA A 155 -5.57 -20.21 20.13
N GLY A 156 -4.44 -20.14 19.42
CA GLY A 156 -3.19 -19.69 19.96
C GLY A 156 -2.51 -18.85 18.86
N THR A 157 -2.58 -17.51 18.96
CA THR A 157 -1.40 -16.63 18.90
C THR A 157 -1.79 -15.17 18.67
N ALA A 158 -1.09 -14.27 19.36
CA ALA A 158 -1.05 -12.83 19.09
C ALA A 158 -0.29 -12.50 17.77
N GLN A 159 -0.13 -13.46 16.86
CA GLN A 159 0.76 -13.39 15.70
C GLN A 159 0.09 -12.70 14.49
N ASP A 160 -1.21 -12.89 14.29
CA ASP A 160 -1.92 -12.40 13.09
C ASP A 160 -2.26 -10.89 13.15
N GLY A 161 -2.33 -10.31 14.35
CA GLY A 161 -2.42 -8.85 14.51
C GLY A 161 -1.07 -8.14 14.28
N ALA A 162 0.03 -8.84 14.54
CA ALA A 162 1.39 -8.34 14.31
C ALA A 162 1.74 -8.31 12.81
N SER A 163 1.29 -9.32 12.04
CA SER A 163 1.52 -9.39 10.60
C SER A 163 0.84 -8.26 9.83
N ALA A 164 -0.41 -7.92 10.15
CA ALA A 164 -1.12 -6.80 9.50
C ALA A 164 -0.44 -5.44 9.78
N GLY A 165 0.10 -5.25 10.98
CA GLY A 165 0.87 -4.06 11.34
C GLY A 165 2.20 -3.96 10.60
N GLU A 166 2.89 -5.09 10.40
CA GLU A 166 4.16 -5.16 9.66
C GLU A 166 3.95 -4.95 8.15
N GLU A 167 2.89 -5.53 7.58
CA GLU A 167 2.50 -5.31 6.19
C GLU A 167 2.13 -3.85 5.92
N LEU A 168 1.38 -3.21 6.82
CA LEU A 168 1.05 -1.80 6.71
C LEU A 168 2.30 -0.93 6.84
N THR A 169 3.18 -1.22 7.79
CA THR A 169 4.46 -0.52 7.96
C THR A 169 5.27 -0.57 6.67
N THR A 170 5.34 -1.77 6.07
CA THR A 170 5.98 -1.98 4.79
C THR A 170 5.32 -1.13 3.69
N ALA A 171 3.99 -1.13 3.59
CA ALA A 171 3.29 -0.33 2.59
C ALA A 171 3.52 1.18 2.75
N ILE A 172 3.46 1.70 3.98
CA ILE A 172 3.73 3.12 4.28
C ILE A 172 5.14 3.51 3.84
N LEU A 173 6.14 2.69 4.18
CA LEU A 173 7.53 2.94 3.82
C LEU A 173 7.78 2.80 2.31
N GLN A 174 7.09 1.88 1.63
CA GLN A 174 7.20 1.74 0.18
C GLN A 174 6.60 2.94 -0.56
N LEU A 175 5.46 3.47 -0.09
CA LEU A 175 4.76 4.62 -0.69
C LEU A 175 5.40 5.98 -0.31
N THR A 176 6.36 5.99 0.60
CA THR A 176 7.02 7.20 1.08
C THR A 176 8.48 7.25 0.65
N GLY A 177 8.95 8.44 0.30
CA GLY A 177 10.35 8.75 0.01
C GLY A 177 10.82 9.98 0.77
N ILE A 178 12.11 10.29 0.68
CA ILE A 178 12.70 11.55 1.15
C ILE A 178 13.27 12.29 -0.05
N ASP A 179 12.85 13.52 -0.29
CA ASP A 179 13.45 14.35 -1.33
C ASP A 179 14.89 14.72 -0.90
N PRO A 180 15.93 14.36 -1.68
CA PRO A 180 17.31 14.66 -1.33
C PRO A 180 17.63 16.17 -1.31
N ALA A 181 16.86 17.00 -2.01
CA ALA A 181 17.09 18.44 -2.05
C ALA A 181 16.51 19.17 -0.84
N THR A 182 15.29 18.80 -0.43
CA THR A 182 14.56 19.47 0.65
C THR A 182 14.60 18.71 1.97
N ASN A 183 15.04 17.45 1.96
CA ASN A 183 14.96 16.51 3.08
C ASN A 183 13.53 16.29 3.61
N ALA A 184 12.51 16.63 2.80
CA ALA A 184 11.10 16.46 3.13
C ALA A 184 10.59 15.07 2.72
N ALA A 185 9.61 14.55 3.46
CA ALA A 185 8.91 13.34 3.06
C ALA A 185 8.06 13.63 1.82
N VAL A 186 8.16 12.76 0.81
CA VAL A 186 7.45 12.87 -0.46
C VAL A 186 6.73 11.57 -0.79
N ALA A 187 5.63 11.66 -1.53
CA ALA A 187 4.96 10.49 -2.06
C ALA A 187 5.79 9.85 -3.18
N THR A 188 5.80 8.52 -3.22
CA THR A 188 6.44 7.75 -4.28
C THR A 188 5.46 6.79 -4.92
N ASP A 189 5.53 6.68 -6.24
CA ASP A 189 4.73 5.73 -6.99
C ASP A 189 5.34 4.33 -6.89
N VAL A 190 4.51 3.35 -6.56
CA VAL A 190 4.93 1.96 -6.34
C VAL A 190 4.06 1.03 -7.17
N PRO A 191 4.61 0.04 -7.88
CA PRO A 191 3.80 -1.00 -8.50
C PRO A 191 2.90 -1.67 -7.46
N THR A 192 1.61 -1.86 -7.77
CA THR A 192 0.67 -2.52 -6.84
C THR A 192 1.17 -3.90 -6.39
N SER A 193 1.89 -4.62 -7.26
CA SER A 193 2.50 -5.91 -6.96
C SER A 193 3.65 -5.88 -5.96
N ALA A 194 4.23 -4.71 -5.68
CA ALA A 194 5.30 -4.53 -4.70
C ALA A 194 4.77 -4.25 -3.28
N LEU A 195 3.46 -4.11 -3.11
CA LEU A 195 2.81 -3.91 -1.82
C LEU A 195 2.15 -5.22 -1.35
N PRO A 196 2.14 -5.51 -0.04
CA PRO A 196 1.32 -6.59 0.51
C PRO A 196 -0.15 -6.38 0.15
N ALA A 197 -0.83 -7.44 -0.31
CA ALA A 197 -2.20 -7.34 -0.84
C ALA A 197 -3.18 -6.77 0.21
N ASP A 198 -3.10 -7.23 1.46
CA ASP A 198 -3.99 -6.79 2.52
C ASP A 198 -3.75 -5.32 2.92
N ALA A 199 -2.48 -4.90 2.95
CA ALA A 199 -2.12 -3.50 3.20
C ALA A 199 -2.56 -2.58 2.06
N ALA A 200 -2.38 -2.99 0.80
CA ALA A 200 -2.84 -2.24 -0.36
C ALA A 200 -4.38 -2.08 -0.33
N ASP A 201 -5.11 -3.16 -0.04
CA ASP A 201 -6.57 -3.13 0.06
C ASP A 201 -7.05 -2.25 1.22
N LEU A 202 -6.38 -2.27 2.37
CA LEU A 202 -6.67 -1.41 3.51
C LEU A 202 -6.49 0.07 3.18
N LEU A 203 -5.34 0.44 2.60
CA LEU A 203 -5.02 1.82 2.25
C LEU A 203 -5.95 2.36 1.15
N SER A 204 -6.27 1.51 0.17
CA SER A 204 -7.22 1.83 -0.90
C SER A 204 -8.65 1.97 -0.36
N ALA A 205 -9.06 1.09 0.55
CA ALA A 205 -10.37 1.16 1.20
C ALA A 205 -10.53 2.41 2.07
N ALA A 206 -9.45 2.85 2.73
CA ALA A 206 -9.39 4.11 3.48
C ALA A 206 -9.37 5.37 2.57
N GLY A 207 -9.27 5.19 1.24
CA GLY A 207 -9.15 6.29 0.30
C GLY A 207 -7.83 7.05 0.43
N LEU A 208 -6.81 6.46 1.07
CA LEU A 208 -5.48 7.06 1.27
C LEU A 208 -4.61 6.91 0.03
N THR A 209 -4.90 5.95 -0.83
CA THR A 209 -4.13 5.68 -2.05
C THR A 209 -5.02 5.66 -3.27
N THR A 210 -4.45 6.02 -4.41
CA THR A 210 -5.09 5.89 -5.72
C THR A 210 -4.25 5.00 -6.61
N THR A 211 -4.90 4.23 -7.47
CA THR A 211 -4.24 3.48 -8.54
C THR A 211 -4.36 4.25 -9.84
N GLU A 212 -3.23 4.61 -10.44
CA GLU A 212 -3.20 5.16 -11.79
C GLU A 212 -3.13 4.00 -12.78
N SER A 213 -4.24 3.75 -13.48
CA SER A 213 -4.25 2.83 -14.62
C SER A 213 -3.54 3.51 -15.78
N ALA A 214 -2.40 2.95 -16.22
CA ALA A 214 -1.73 3.40 -17.42
C ALA A 214 -2.72 3.31 -18.59
N THR A 215 -3.17 4.46 -19.07
CA THR A 215 -3.92 4.54 -20.32
C THR A 215 -3.00 4.06 -21.44
N SER A 216 -3.39 2.96 -22.09
CA SER A 216 -2.93 2.53 -23.42
C SER A 216 -1.80 1.51 -23.53
N GLU A 217 -1.52 0.64 -22.54
CA GLU A 217 -0.81 -0.63 -22.81
C GLU A 217 -1.33 -1.79 -21.93
N PRO A 218 -1.48 -3.02 -22.49
CA PRO A 218 -1.98 -4.20 -21.78
C PRO A 218 -0.96 -4.84 -20.81
N SER A 219 0.19 -4.21 -20.58
CA SER A 219 1.19 -4.63 -19.58
C SER A 219 0.84 -4.01 -18.23
N SER A 220 -0.11 -4.65 -17.56
CA SER A 220 -0.77 -4.28 -16.30
C SER A 220 0.16 -4.22 -15.09
N ASN A 221 0.86 -3.11 -14.89
CA ASN A 221 1.41 -2.72 -13.59
C ASN A 221 0.79 -1.39 -13.18
N GLY A 222 -0.39 -1.46 -12.55
CA GLY A 222 -0.99 -0.28 -11.93
C GLY A 222 0.00 0.33 -10.92
N LEU A 223 0.19 1.64 -10.98
CA LEU A 223 0.99 2.36 -9.99
C LEU A 223 0.08 2.82 -8.87
N MET A 224 0.45 2.48 -7.65
CA MET A 224 -0.21 2.92 -6.42
C MET A 224 0.57 4.09 -5.84
N ARG A 225 -0.15 5.15 -5.48
CA ARG A 225 0.42 6.36 -4.88
C ARG A 225 -0.50 6.89 -3.78
N TRP A 226 0.05 7.69 -2.86
CA TRP A 226 -0.76 8.47 -1.94
C TRP A 226 -1.73 9.36 -2.71
N VAL A 227 -2.97 9.45 -2.24
CA VAL A 227 -4.00 10.30 -2.85
C VAL A 227 -3.66 11.79 -2.70
N ASP A 228 -2.95 12.14 -1.63
CA ASP A 228 -2.42 13.48 -1.36
C ASP A 228 -0.94 13.35 -0.98
N PRO A 229 -0.03 14.12 -1.61
CA PRO A 229 1.40 14.05 -1.33
C PRO A 229 1.77 14.46 0.10
N LYS A 230 0.89 15.13 0.85
CA LYS A 230 1.10 15.54 2.24
C LYS A 230 0.78 14.43 3.26
N LEU A 231 0.16 13.33 2.84
CA LEU A 231 -0.22 12.22 3.73
C LEU A 231 0.91 11.68 4.61
N PRO A 232 2.13 11.45 4.09
CA PRO A 232 3.24 10.96 4.91
C PRO A 232 3.54 11.86 6.12
N VAL A 233 3.32 13.17 5.98
CA VAL A 233 3.63 14.16 7.01
C VAL A 233 2.47 14.35 7.98
N LEU A 234 1.23 14.25 7.48
CA LEU A 234 0.02 14.50 8.27
C LEU A 234 -0.43 13.27 9.07
N TRP A 235 -0.08 12.06 8.63
CA TRP A 235 -0.49 10.85 9.32
C TRP A 235 0.40 10.58 10.55
N GLY A 236 -0.19 10.73 11.74
CA GLY A 236 0.52 10.57 13.01
C GLY A 236 1.23 9.22 13.20
N ARG A 237 0.74 8.13 12.59
CA ARG A 237 1.43 6.83 12.60
C ARG A 237 2.59 6.73 11.61
N ALA A 238 2.55 7.46 10.50
CA ALA A 238 3.60 7.43 9.50
C ALA A 238 4.85 8.20 9.98
N ALA A 239 4.66 9.32 10.67
CA ALA A 239 5.76 10.17 11.15
C ALA A 239 6.88 9.44 11.91
N PRO A 240 6.61 8.63 12.97
CA PRO A 240 7.68 7.93 13.68
C PRO A 240 8.38 6.88 12.81
N LEU A 241 7.66 6.22 11.90
CA LEU A 241 8.24 5.27 10.94
C LEU A 241 9.17 5.99 9.95
N ILE A 242 8.73 7.14 9.43
CA ILE A 242 9.53 7.95 8.51
C ILE A 242 10.82 8.41 9.18
N GLU A 243 10.75 8.89 10.43
CA GLU A 243 11.96 9.28 11.16
C GLU A 243 12.90 8.11 11.44
N GLN A 244 12.35 6.96 11.87
CA GLN A 244 13.13 5.75 12.13
C GLN A 244 13.88 5.27 10.88
N TYR A 245 13.24 5.28 9.73
CA TYR A 245 13.79 4.76 8.47
C TYR A 245 14.30 5.86 7.51
N ARG A 246 14.39 7.11 7.98
CA ARG A 246 14.75 8.29 7.15
C ARG A 246 16.02 8.07 6.31
N PRO A 247 17.15 7.55 6.85
CA PRO A 247 18.35 7.33 6.05
C PRO A 247 18.14 6.32 4.91
N ALA A 248 17.31 5.31 5.15
CA ALA A 248 17.03 4.27 4.17
C ALA A 248 16.05 4.75 3.09
N LEU A 249 15.04 5.53 3.46
CA LEU A 249 14.14 6.18 2.52
C LEU A 249 14.87 7.20 1.63
N ALA A 250 15.83 7.95 2.18
CA ALA A 250 16.71 8.84 1.41
C ALA A 250 17.62 8.08 0.44
N ALA A 251 18.22 6.96 0.87
CA ALA A 251 19.02 6.11 -0.01
C ALA A 251 18.19 5.52 -1.15
N ARG A 252 16.97 5.04 -0.85
CA ARG A 252 16.03 4.46 -1.82
C ARG A 252 15.59 5.48 -2.89
N THR A 253 15.21 6.67 -2.47
CA THR A 253 14.79 7.75 -3.38
C THR A 253 15.94 8.27 -4.24
N ALA A 254 17.13 8.46 -3.67
CA ALA A 254 18.32 8.83 -4.42
C ALA A 254 18.65 7.76 -5.49
N LEU A 255 18.60 6.48 -5.12
CA LEU A 255 18.82 5.37 -6.04
C LEU A 255 17.80 5.34 -7.18
N LEU A 256 16.52 5.55 -6.89
CA LEU A 256 15.47 5.63 -7.91
C LEU A 256 15.71 6.82 -8.87
N ALA A 257 16.07 7.98 -8.34
CA ALA A 257 16.36 9.16 -9.14
C ALA A 257 17.61 8.97 -10.02
N ASP A 258 18.67 8.35 -9.50
CA ASP A 258 19.86 8.00 -10.26
C ASP A 258 19.57 6.97 -11.35
N ALA A 259 18.80 5.93 -11.03
CA ALA A 259 18.39 4.92 -12.00
C ALA A 259 17.54 5.53 -13.13
N ALA A 260 16.62 6.45 -12.80
CA ALA A 260 15.84 7.17 -13.80
C ALA A 260 16.71 8.05 -14.70
N ARG A 261 17.67 8.80 -14.12
CA ARG A 261 18.65 9.60 -14.88
C ARG A 261 19.49 8.73 -15.81
N TRP A 262 20.02 7.61 -15.31
CA TRP A 262 20.82 6.69 -16.10
C TRP A 262 20.01 6.00 -17.20
N LYS A 263 18.73 5.65 -16.93
CA LYS A 263 17.83 5.10 -17.95
C LYS A 263 17.58 6.10 -19.08
N ALA A 264 17.46 7.40 -18.76
CA ALA A 264 17.30 8.45 -19.76
C ALA A 264 18.58 8.72 -20.56
N ALA A 265 19.74 8.65 -19.91
CA ALA A 265 21.05 8.85 -20.55
C ALA A 265 22.10 7.88 -19.96
N PRO A 266 22.28 6.69 -20.57
CA PRO A 266 23.22 5.70 -20.06
C PRO A 266 24.66 6.20 -20.14
N ASN A 267 25.27 6.49 -18.99
CA ASN A 267 26.68 6.89 -18.89
C ASN A 267 27.41 5.95 -17.91
N PRO A 268 28.53 5.33 -18.30
CA PRO A 268 29.34 4.52 -17.40
C PRO A 268 29.84 5.27 -16.16
N GLN A 269 30.07 6.59 -16.26
CA GLN A 269 30.58 7.41 -15.16
C GLN A 269 29.53 7.75 -14.10
N SER A 270 28.23 7.59 -14.39
CA SER A 270 27.17 7.81 -13.41
C SER A 270 26.81 6.55 -12.61
N LEU A 271 27.46 5.41 -12.89
CA LEU A 271 27.31 4.18 -12.12
C LEU A 271 27.95 4.32 -10.73
N TYR A 272 27.37 3.64 -9.75
CA TYR A 272 27.90 3.68 -8.40
C TYR A 272 29.24 2.96 -8.29
N THR A 273 30.16 3.59 -7.55
CA THR A 273 31.40 2.96 -7.08
C THR A 273 31.10 1.88 -6.03
N TRP A 274 32.05 0.99 -5.77
CA TRP A 274 31.88 -0.07 -4.76
C TRP A 274 31.58 0.49 -3.35
N GLN A 275 32.12 1.68 -3.01
CA GLN A 275 31.85 2.35 -1.74
C GLN A 275 30.40 2.85 -1.66
N GLN A 276 29.93 3.50 -2.73
CA GLN A 276 28.54 3.98 -2.83
C GLN A 276 27.54 2.83 -2.78
N LEU A 277 27.82 1.72 -3.49
CA LEU A 277 27.01 0.50 -3.41
C LEU A 277 26.95 -0.04 -1.98
N THR A 278 28.08 -0.07 -1.27
CA THR A 278 28.15 -0.62 0.09
C THR A 278 27.36 0.23 1.08
N VAL A 279 27.48 1.56 0.99
CA VAL A 279 26.75 2.50 1.86
C VAL A 279 25.25 2.46 1.55
N CYS A 280 24.88 2.58 0.26
CA CYS A 280 23.49 2.54 -0.16
C CYS A 280 22.83 1.22 0.24
N GLY A 281 23.48 0.09 -0.04
CA GLY A 281 22.97 -1.23 0.30
C GLY A 281 22.82 -1.46 1.80
N ARG A 282 23.75 -0.97 2.63
CA ARG A 282 23.61 -1.01 4.10
C ARG A 282 22.34 -0.29 4.58
N HIS A 283 22.04 0.87 4.00
CA HIS A 283 20.83 1.61 4.35
C HIS A 283 19.57 0.87 3.86
N LEU A 284 19.57 0.37 2.62
CA LEU A 284 18.42 -0.36 2.08
C LEU A 284 18.13 -1.67 2.82
N HIS A 285 19.15 -2.34 3.35
CA HIS A 285 18.99 -3.54 4.18
C HIS A 285 18.24 -3.28 5.49
N THR A 286 18.07 -2.03 5.91
CA THR A 286 17.28 -1.71 7.12
C THR A 286 15.78 -1.59 6.84
N LEU A 287 15.36 -1.51 5.57
CA LEU A 287 13.93 -1.43 5.23
C LEU A 287 13.28 -2.81 5.32
N PRO A 288 12.04 -2.90 5.84
CA PRO A 288 11.27 -4.13 5.77
C PRO A 288 10.98 -4.48 4.30
N ILE A 289 11.08 -5.77 4.00
CA ILE A 289 10.91 -6.30 2.65
C ILE A 289 9.42 -6.65 2.46
N GLY A 290 8.84 -6.23 1.33
CA GLY A 290 7.49 -6.65 0.93
C GLY A 290 7.47 -8.16 0.64
N ALA A 291 6.39 -8.83 1.03
CA ALA A 291 6.28 -10.30 1.08
C ALA A 291 6.36 -11.06 -0.27
N ILE A 292 6.73 -10.44 -1.41
CA ILE A 292 6.58 -11.08 -2.72
C ILE A 292 7.79 -10.79 -3.64
N ALA A 293 8.76 -11.70 -3.63
CA ALA A 293 9.56 -12.08 -4.81
C ALA A 293 10.30 -13.41 -4.56
N ALA A 294 10.30 -14.28 -5.56
CA ALA A 294 10.74 -15.67 -5.52
C ALA A 294 12.09 -15.92 -4.80
N PRO A 295 12.26 -17.08 -4.13
CA PRO A 295 13.42 -17.42 -3.30
C PRO A 295 14.76 -17.56 -4.07
N GLU A 296 14.76 -17.46 -5.39
CA GLU A 296 15.94 -17.76 -6.24
C GLU A 296 17.06 -16.70 -6.19
N GLN A 297 16.84 -15.51 -5.61
CA GLN A 297 17.87 -14.45 -5.50
C GLN A 297 18.13 -13.99 -4.07
N ALA A 298 18.14 -14.93 -3.11
CA ALA A 298 18.47 -14.67 -1.71
C ALA A 298 19.97 -14.39 -1.45
N GLN A 299 20.83 -14.52 -2.47
CA GLN A 299 22.26 -14.25 -2.31
C GLN A 299 22.51 -12.75 -2.13
N PRO A 300 23.17 -12.33 -1.03
CA PRO A 300 23.49 -10.92 -0.82
C PRO A 300 24.48 -10.44 -1.87
N TYR A 301 24.29 -9.21 -2.34
CA TYR A 301 25.23 -8.61 -3.28
C TYR A 301 26.60 -8.42 -2.61
N ARG A 302 27.68 -8.72 -3.34
CA ARG A 302 29.07 -8.61 -2.84
C ARG A 302 29.43 -7.24 -2.26
N PHE A 303 28.91 -6.17 -2.86
CA PHE A 303 29.06 -4.78 -2.40
C PHE A 303 27.74 -4.20 -1.88
N GLY A 304 26.75 -5.03 -1.53
CA GLY A 304 25.43 -4.59 -1.10
C GLY A 304 25.30 -4.33 0.39
N GLY A 305 26.36 -4.48 1.19
CA GLY A 305 26.29 -4.24 2.63
C GLY A 305 25.22 -5.08 3.37
N GLY A 306 24.91 -6.27 2.86
CA GLY A 306 23.82 -7.14 3.34
C GLY A 306 22.59 -7.14 2.43
N ALA A 307 22.40 -6.11 1.59
CA ALA A 307 21.26 -6.04 0.68
C ALA A 307 21.24 -7.19 -0.34
N THR A 308 20.05 -7.73 -0.53
CA THR A 308 19.69 -8.70 -1.58
C THR A 308 18.88 -8.00 -2.68
N ALA A 309 18.56 -8.70 -3.77
CA ALA A 309 17.72 -8.17 -4.85
C ALA A 309 16.36 -7.64 -4.35
N GLN A 310 15.82 -8.23 -3.28
CA GLN A 310 14.53 -7.85 -2.70
C GLN A 310 14.53 -6.47 -2.01
N HIS A 311 15.71 -6.01 -1.58
CA HIS A 311 15.85 -4.68 -0.96
C HIS A 311 15.96 -3.56 -2.01
N ILE A 312 16.22 -3.93 -3.27
CA ILE A 312 16.41 -2.98 -4.36
C ILE A 312 15.06 -2.75 -5.05
N PRO A 313 14.59 -1.49 -5.18
CA PRO A 313 13.37 -1.21 -5.92
C PRO A 313 13.46 -1.76 -7.34
N SER A 314 12.44 -2.49 -7.79
CA SER A 314 12.39 -3.12 -9.12
C SER A 314 12.80 -2.18 -10.28
N PRO A 315 12.35 -0.90 -10.33
CA PRO A 315 12.78 0.04 -11.38
C PRO A 315 14.28 0.36 -11.38
N ALA A 316 14.95 0.25 -10.23
CA ALA A 316 16.37 0.54 -10.06
C ALA A 316 17.28 -0.70 -10.21
N LEU A 317 16.70 -1.91 -10.26
CA LEU A 317 17.46 -3.16 -10.35
C LEU A 317 18.45 -3.20 -11.54
N PRO A 318 18.10 -2.72 -12.76
CA PRO A 318 19.04 -2.71 -13.88
C PRO A 318 20.25 -1.80 -13.63
N PHE A 319 20.03 -0.61 -13.08
CA PHE A 319 21.08 0.35 -12.73
C PHE A 319 21.99 -0.20 -11.62
N TRP A 320 21.40 -0.83 -10.60
CA TRP A 320 22.12 -1.47 -9.50
C TRP A 320 23.04 -2.60 -10.00
N ASN A 321 22.51 -3.48 -10.85
CA ASN A 321 23.27 -4.60 -11.43
C ASN A 321 24.41 -4.10 -12.34
N ALA A 322 24.16 -3.06 -13.16
CA ALA A 322 25.18 -2.43 -13.99
C ALA A 322 26.30 -1.81 -13.14
N SER A 323 25.95 -1.13 -12.06
CA SER A 323 26.92 -0.55 -11.10
C SER A 323 27.76 -1.63 -10.43
N HIS A 324 27.16 -2.74 -10.02
CA HIS A 324 27.88 -3.89 -9.48
C HIS A 324 28.89 -4.48 -10.47
N ALA A 325 28.47 -4.69 -11.72
CA ALA A 325 29.34 -5.22 -12.76
C ALA A 325 30.52 -4.27 -13.04
N ALA A 326 30.28 -2.96 -13.10
CA ALA A 326 31.33 -1.96 -13.27
C ALA A 326 32.33 -1.96 -12.10
N ALA A 327 31.84 -1.98 -10.87
CA ALA A 327 32.67 -2.05 -9.66
C ALA A 327 33.53 -3.32 -9.61
N GLN A 328 32.99 -4.47 -10.02
CA GLN A 328 33.75 -5.72 -10.13
C GLN A 328 34.88 -5.62 -11.15
N ARG A 329 34.60 -5.05 -12.33
CA ARG A 329 35.64 -4.82 -13.37
C ARG A 329 36.75 -3.90 -12.87
N GLN A 330 36.41 -2.83 -12.17
CA GLN A 330 37.40 -1.91 -11.59
C GLN A 330 38.31 -2.60 -10.56
N LEU A 331 37.75 -3.44 -9.70
CA LEU A 331 38.55 -4.20 -8.73
C LEU A 331 39.45 -5.24 -9.39
N THR A 332 38.97 -5.94 -10.42
CA THR A 332 39.78 -6.89 -11.19
C THR A 332 40.93 -6.17 -11.90
N ALA A 333 40.67 -5.01 -12.50
CA ALA A 333 41.70 -4.19 -13.14
C ALA A 333 42.74 -3.71 -12.11
N HIS A 334 42.31 -3.22 -10.95
CA HIS A 334 43.23 -2.78 -9.90
C HIS A 334 44.09 -3.93 -9.36
N ARG A 335 43.51 -5.12 -9.17
CA ARG A 335 44.24 -6.32 -8.77
C ARG A 335 45.28 -6.74 -9.81
N LEU A 336 44.94 -6.69 -11.10
CA LEU A 336 45.86 -7.00 -12.19
C LEU A 336 47.02 -6.00 -12.20
N ILE A 337 46.73 -4.70 -12.10
CA ILE A 337 47.76 -3.66 -12.03
C ILE A 337 48.68 -3.88 -10.83
N MET A 338 48.12 -4.10 -9.64
CA MET A 338 48.92 -4.36 -8.43
C MET A 338 49.77 -5.62 -8.55
N ALA A 339 49.22 -6.71 -9.13
CA ALA A 339 49.98 -7.94 -9.38
C ALA A 339 51.14 -7.70 -10.37
N THR A 340 50.92 -6.93 -11.44
CA THR A 340 51.97 -6.56 -12.39
C THR A 340 53.06 -5.70 -11.75
N VAL A 341 52.68 -4.71 -10.94
CA VAL A 341 53.64 -3.85 -10.22
C VAL A 341 54.47 -4.67 -9.24
N ILE A 342 53.84 -5.54 -8.45
CA ILE A 342 54.54 -6.44 -7.52
C ILE A 342 55.47 -7.38 -8.29
N GLY A 343 55.02 -7.97 -9.40
CA GLY A 343 55.83 -8.83 -10.25
C GLY A 343 57.07 -8.12 -10.80
N LEU A 344 56.92 -6.87 -11.26
CA LEU A 344 58.03 -6.05 -11.74
C LEU A 344 59.04 -5.73 -10.62
N ILE A 345 58.56 -5.43 -9.40
CA ILE A 345 59.44 -5.20 -8.24
C ILE A 345 60.23 -6.45 -7.91
N VAL A 346 59.59 -7.62 -7.87
CA VAL A 346 60.27 -8.90 -7.58
C VAL A 346 61.34 -9.21 -8.63
N ILE A 347 61.04 -9.02 -9.91
CA ILE A 347 62.02 -9.22 -10.99
C ILE A 347 63.22 -8.27 -10.83
N ALA A 348 62.97 -6.99 -10.53
CA ALA A 348 64.04 -6.01 -10.32
C ALA A 348 64.94 -6.38 -9.11
N VAL A 349 64.35 -6.86 -8.01
CA VAL A 349 65.09 -7.31 -6.83
C VAL A 349 65.96 -8.53 -7.15
N ILE A 350 65.42 -9.52 -7.87
CA ILE A 350 66.18 -10.71 -8.29
C ILE A 350 67.34 -10.32 -9.20
N ALA A 351 67.08 -9.49 -10.21
CA ALA A 351 68.11 -9.00 -11.12
C ALA A 351 69.21 -8.22 -10.39
N GLY A 352 68.83 -7.35 -9.44
CA GLY A 352 69.76 -6.62 -8.58
C GLY A 352 70.61 -7.54 -7.69
N GLY A 353 70.01 -8.59 -7.13
CA GLY A 353 70.71 -9.60 -6.33
C GLY A 353 71.75 -10.37 -7.14
N ILE A 354 71.40 -10.81 -8.35
CA ILE A 354 72.32 -11.51 -9.25
C ILE A 354 73.48 -10.59 -9.68
N ALA A 355 73.19 -9.34 -10.03
CA ALA A 355 74.23 -8.37 -10.39
C ALA A 355 75.19 -8.08 -9.22
N GLY A 356 74.66 -7.99 -8.00
CA GLY A 356 75.46 -7.86 -6.78
C GLY A 356 76.41 -9.05 -6.57
N MET A 357 75.91 -10.29 -6.71
CA MET A 357 76.75 -11.49 -6.57
C MET A 357 77.85 -11.61 -7.63
N LEU A 358 77.64 -11.05 -8.83
CA LEU A 358 78.64 -11.06 -9.90
C LEU A 358 79.74 -10.00 -9.72
N THR A 359 79.54 -9.02 -8.83
CA THR A 359 80.46 -7.89 -8.63
C THR A 359 81.22 -7.94 -7.30
N SER A 360 80.83 -8.82 -6.38
CA SER A 360 81.53 -9.13 -5.12
C SER A 360 82.53 -10.27 -5.27
#